data_AF-A0AA85B1V0-F1
#
_entry.id   AF-A0AA85B1V0-F1
#
_cell.length_a   1.000
_cell.length_b   1.000
_cell.length_c   1.000
_cell.angle_alpha   90.00
_cell.angle_beta   90.00
_cell.angle_gamma   90.00
#
_symmetry.space_group_name_H-M   'P 1'
#
loop_
_entity.id
_entity.type
_entity.pdbx_description
1 polymer ?
#
loop_
_entity_poly.entity_id
_entity_poly.type
_entity_poly.pdbx_seq_one_letter_code
_entity_poly.pdbx_strand_id
1 'polypeptide(L)'
;MEKHKTQFEQADYQLILNKLITILNNEQCDEIIKYAVNQDPDDTGTFGFDQMINLINQLTGKENALTTHELGTLARHYGVRPSKEINLEILLGIAQQTLRRKAFEDFSSLMNACRQQDADKTGEMDRHAIRRICLAHHLPLPDDMLNSLMNCLVNQNNLIQYEQFINQLNWKNYEIKELSIQQSLDYIENMNIDWLPISKGDMPKSIHLSKKSKIDKINYKQLINDLFMKDLFHSSID
;
A
#
# COMPACT_ATOMS: atom_id res chain seq x y z
N MET A 1 19.96 -8.73 -8.19
CA MET A 1 20.69 -9.55 -7.20
C MET A 1 19.86 -10.76 -6.76
N GLU A 2 18.58 -10.62 -6.42
CA GLU A 2 17.70 -11.75 -6.01
C GLU A 2 17.54 -12.89 -7.04
N LYS A 3 17.82 -12.64 -8.33
CA LYS A 3 17.71 -13.62 -9.41
C LYS A 3 18.92 -14.57 -9.55
N HIS A 4 19.99 -14.37 -8.77
CA HIS A 4 21.24 -15.13 -8.88
C HIS A 4 21.70 -15.66 -7.51
N LYS A 5 20.87 -16.52 -6.89
CA LYS A 5 21.09 -17.09 -5.55
C LYS A 5 22.41 -17.85 -5.39
N THR A 6 22.95 -18.42 -6.47
CA THR A 6 24.18 -19.22 -6.47
C THR A 6 25.47 -18.41 -6.62
N GLN A 7 25.38 -17.09 -6.83
CA GLN A 7 26.56 -16.21 -7.01
C GLN A 7 26.85 -15.29 -5.80
N PHE A 8 25.94 -15.21 -4.82
CA PHE A 8 26.07 -14.32 -3.66
C PHE A 8 25.52 -14.99 -2.39
N GLU A 9 26.35 -15.78 -1.69
CA GLU A 9 25.97 -16.51 -0.46
C GLU A 9 25.36 -15.62 0.62
N GLN A 10 25.75 -14.34 0.67
CA GLN A 10 25.21 -13.36 1.62
C GLN A 10 23.78 -12.88 1.32
N ALA A 11 23.20 -13.25 0.17
CA ALA A 11 21.86 -12.87 -0.27
C ALA A 11 20.80 -13.95 -0.01
N ASP A 12 21.17 -15.08 0.60
CA ASP A 12 20.24 -16.14 0.97
C ASP A 12 19.70 -15.93 2.39
N TYR A 13 18.44 -15.49 2.49
CA TYR A 13 17.79 -15.31 3.78
C TYR A 13 17.70 -16.63 4.58
N GLN A 14 17.66 -17.79 3.91
CA GLN A 14 17.57 -19.08 4.59
C GLN A 14 18.84 -19.41 5.35
N LEU A 15 20.01 -19.06 4.82
CA LEU A 15 21.29 -19.24 5.53
C LEU A 15 21.35 -18.38 6.79
N ILE A 16 20.87 -17.13 6.69
CA ILE A 16 20.82 -16.20 7.82
C ILE A 16 19.81 -16.68 8.87
N LEU A 17 18.63 -17.11 8.44
CA LEU A 17 17.61 -17.65 9.31
C LEU A 17 18.10 -18.91 10.03
N ASN A 18 18.73 -19.84 9.32
CA ASN A 18 19.32 -21.05 9.91
C ASN A 18 20.41 -20.71 10.92
N LYS A 19 21.26 -19.72 10.64
CA LYS A 19 22.26 -19.22 11.61
C LYS A 19 21.59 -18.73 12.88
N LEU A 20 20.50 -17.97 12.79
CA LEU A 20 19.73 -17.53 13.96
C LEU A 20 19.13 -18.73 14.71
N ILE A 21 18.46 -19.65 14.00
CA ILE A 21 17.87 -20.86 14.59
C ILE A 21 18.90 -21.69 15.36
N THR A 22 20.14 -21.82 14.87
CA THR A 22 21.18 -22.58 15.57
C THR A 22 21.64 -21.96 16.89
N ILE A 23 21.45 -20.65 17.06
CA ILE A 23 21.81 -19.92 18.28
C ILE A 23 20.64 -19.92 19.27
N LEU A 24 19.41 -19.94 18.76
CA LEU A 24 18.20 -19.84 19.56
C LEU A 24 17.91 -21.12 20.34
N ASN A 25 17.39 -20.94 21.56
CA ASN A 25 16.76 -21.99 22.35
C ASN A 25 15.29 -21.62 22.62
N ASN A 26 14.46 -22.61 22.95
CA ASN A 26 13.04 -22.37 23.22
C ASN A 26 12.80 -21.53 24.50
N GLU A 27 13.79 -21.38 25.38
CA GLU A 27 13.65 -20.69 26.66
C GLU A 27 13.47 -19.17 26.49
N GLN A 28 14.06 -18.60 25.44
CA GLN A 28 13.94 -17.16 25.14
C GLN A 28 12.63 -16.79 24.42
N CYS A 29 11.89 -17.77 23.91
CA CYS A 29 10.72 -17.56 23.05
C CYS A 29 9.69 -16.61 23.67
N ASP A 30 9.33 -16.85 24.94
CA ASP A 30 8.33 -16.03 25.63
C ASP A 30 8.80 -14.58 25.85
N GLU A 31 10.09 -14.37 26.10
CA GLU A 31 10.67 -13.04 26.30
C GLU A 31 10.67 -12.24 24.99
N ILE A 32 10.97 -12.91 23.87
CA ILE A 32 10.99 -12.34 22.52
C ILE A 32 9.59 -11.94 22.08
N ILE A 33 8.60 -12.81 22.31
CA ILE A 33 7.19 -12.52 22.03
C ILE A 33 6.75 -11.30 22.85
N LYS A 34 7.05 -11.27 24.15
CA LYS A 34 6.72 -10.12 25.02
C LYS A 34 7.37 -8.83 24.54
N TYR A 35 8.65 -8.88 24.17
CA TYR A 35 9.34 -7.71 23.61
C TYR A 35 8.63 -7.23 22.33
N ALA A 36 8.34 -8.13 21.39
CA ALA A 36 7.74 -7.78 20.11
C ALA A 36 6.33 -7.17 20.27
N VAL A 37 5.49 -7.76 21.12
CA VAL A 37 4.15 -7.23 21.44
C VAL A 37 4.26 -5.87 22.12
N ASN A 38 5.23 -5.66 23.02
CA ASN A 38 5.46 -4.34 23.64
C ASN A 38 5.94 -3.26 22.66
N GLN A 39 6.56 -3.64 21.53
CA GLN A 39 6.95 -2.71 20.47
C GLN A 39 5.80 -2.41 19.49
N ASP A 40 4.66 -3.10 19.60
CA ASP A 40 3.50 -3.01 18.72
C ASP A 40 2.20 -2.90 19.54
N PRO A 41 1.98 -1.77 20.25
CA PRO A 41 0.82 -1.59 21.12
C PRO A 41 -0.52 -1.62 20.38
N ASP A 42 -0.52 -1.35 19.08
CA ASP A 42 -1.71 -1.35 18.21
C ASP A 42 -2.00 -2.74 17.60
N ASP A 43 -1.21 -3.77 17.94
CA ASP A 43 -1.29 -5.14 17.40
C ASP A 43 -1.32 -5.20 15.86
N THR A 44 -0.54 -4.33 15.22
CA THR A 44 -0.44 -4.27 13.76
C THR A 44 0.26 -5.48 13.16
N GLY A 45 0.96 -6.29 13.97
CA GLY A 45 1.84 -7.37 13.55
C GLY A 45 3.14 -6.89 12.90
N THR A 46 3.46 -5.59 13.03
CA THR A 46 4.61 -4.98 12.39
C THR A 46 5.42 -4.09 13.33
N PHE A 47 6.72 -3.97 13.09
CA PHE A 47 7.61 -3.03 13.76
C PHE A 47 8.64 -2.43 12.77
N GLY A 48 9.35 -1.38 13.17
CA GLY A 48 10.36 -0.73 12.32
C GLY A 48 11.69 -1.49 12.26
N PHE A 49 12.57 -1.03 11.38
CA PHE A 49 13.89 -1.67 11.16
C PHE A 49 14.78 -1.65 12.40
N ASP A 50 14.80 -0.55 13.15
CA ASP A 50 15.59 -0.45 14.39
C ASP A 50 15.08 -1.42 15.46
N GLN A 51 13.77 -1.62 15.55
CA GLN A 51 13.20 -2.61 16.47
C GLN A 51 13.61 -4.04 16.10
N MET A 52 13.70 -4.36 14.79
CA MET A 52 14.22 -5.65 14.35
C MET A 52 15.71 -5.81 14.69
N ILE A 53 16.53 -4.78 14.50
CA ILE A 53 17.95 -4.82 14.87
C ILE A 53 18.08 -5.08 16.37
N ASN A 54 17.33 -4.36 17.20
CA ASN A 54 17.36 -4.54 18.65
C ASN A 54 16.93 -5.95 19.06
N LEU A 55 15.87 -6.48 18.44
CA LEU A 55 15.42 -7.86 18.65
C LEU A 55 16.55 -8.85 18.31
N ILE A 56 17.11 -8.78 17.10
CA ILE A 56 18.15 -9.71 16.64
C ILE A 56 19.42 -9.61 17.51
N ASN A 57 19.79 -8.41 17.97
CA ASN A 57 20.93 -8.23 18.85
C ASN A 57 20.69 -8.83 20.24
N GLN A 58 19.45 -8.79 20.74
CA GLN A 58 19.07 -9.49 21.98
C GLN A 58 19.15 -11.01 21.81
N LEU A 59 18.76 -11.53 20.64
CA LEU A 59 18.83 -12.96 20.32
C LEU A 59 20.25 -13.51 20.22
N THR A 60 21.11 -12.79 19.49
CA THR A 60 22.43 -13.30 19.10
C THR A 60 23.53 -12.97 20.09
N GLY A 61 23.32 -11.95 20.93
CA GLY A 61 24.37 -11.35 21.74
C GLY A 61 25.47 -10.72 20.89
N LYS A 62 26.48 -10.12 21.54
CA LYS A 62 27.56 -9.42 20.83
C LYS A 62 28.46 -10.36 20.01
N GLU A 63 28.60 -11.61 20.43
CA GLU A 63 29.53 -12.57 19.82
C GLU A 63 29.01 -13.16 18.51
N ASN A 64 27.69 -13.23 18.33
CA ASN A 64 27.06 -13.78 17.11
C ASN A 64 26.27 -12.73 16.31
N ALA A 65 26.59 -11.45 16.50
CA ALA A 65 25.88 -10.34 15.87
C ALA A 65 25.85 -10.48 14.34
N LEU A 66 24.68 -10.23 13.76
CA LEU A 66 24.54 -10.18 12.30
C LEU A 66 25.18 -8.92 11.73
N THR A 67 25.79 -9.05 10.57
CA THR A 67 26.31 -7.93 9.79
C THR A 67 25.18 -7.05 9.25
N THR A 68 25.50 -5.79 8.92
CA THR A 68 24.55 -4.87 8.27
C THR A 68 23.93 -5.46 7.00
N HIS A 69 24.69 -6.25 6.26
CA HIS A 69 24.19 -6.91 5.05
C HIS A 69 23.16 -8.00 5.38
N GLU A 70 23.43 -8.85 6.37
CA GLU A 70 22.51 -9.90 6.82
C GLU A 70 21.21 -9.30 7.37
N LEU A 71 21.32 -8.27 8.22
CA LEU A 71 20.18 -7.51 8.72
C LEU A 71 19.34 -6.90 7.59
N GLY A 72 20.01 -6.31 6.59
CA GLY A 72 19.34 -5.79 5.40
C GLY A 72 18.63 -6.86 4.57
N THR A 73 19.18 -8.08 4.50
CA THR A 73 18.55 -9.21 3.81
C THR A 73 17.30 -9.70 4.54
N LEU A 74 17.35 -9.82 5.87
CA LEU A 74 16.18 -10.18 6.67
C LEU A 74 15.07 -9.12 6.58
N ALA A 75 15.44 -7.84 6.70
CA ALA A 75 14.48 -6.75 6.54
C ALA A 75 13.81 -6.77 5.17
N ARG A 76 14.54 -7.10 4.09
CA ARG A 76 13.95 -7.25 2.76
C ARG A 76 13.00 -8.43 2.63
N HIS A 77 13.29 -9.52 3.32
CA HIS A 77 12.48 -10.72 3.28
C HIS A 77 11.17 -10.56 4.06
N TYR A 78 11.28 -10.13 5.32
CA TYR A 78 10.14 -9.95 6.23
C TYR A 78 9.50 -8.56 6.11
N GLY A 79 10.05 -7.70 5.25
CA GLY A 79 9.53 -6.38 4.99
C GLY A 79 8.12 -6.42 4.41
N VAL A 80 7.19 -5.75 5.07
CA VAL A 80 5.84 -5.55 4.55
C VAL A 80 5.95 -4.61 3.36
N ARG A 81 5.66 -5.16 2.19
CA ARG A 81 5.52 -4.34 0.99
C ARG A 81 4.12 -3.74 1.02
N PRO A 82 3.95 -2.42 0.83
CA PRO A 82 2.62 -1.89 0.59
C PRO A 82 2.01 -2.67 -0.56
N SER A 83 0.75 -3.09 -0.39
CA SER A 83 0.04 -3.87 -1.39
C SER A 83 0.16 -3.17 -2.74
N LYS A 84 0.52 -3.94 -3.78
CA LYS A 84 0.48 -3.44 -5.16
C LYS A 84 -0.96 -3.19 -5.63
N GLU A 85 -1.94 -3.67 -4.88
CA GLU A 85 -3.33 -3.30 -5.05
C GLU A 85 -3.47 -1.83 -4.73
N ILE A 86 -3.81 -1.07 -5.78
CA ILE A 86 -4.26 0.31 -5.68
C ILE A 86 -5.42 0.31 -4.68
N ASN A 87 -5.19 0.83 -3.48
CA ASN A 87 -6.28 1.01 -2.53
C ASN A 87 -7.23 2.06 -3.12
N LEU A 88 -8.41 1.62 -3.53
CA LEU A 88 -9.45 2.46 -4.11
C LEU A 88 -9.73 3.70 -3.23
N GLU A 89 -9.68 3.57 -1.91
CA GLU A 89 -9.89 4.67 -0.96
C GLU A 89 -8.81 5.75 -1.10
N ILE A 90 -7.55 5.36 -1.24
CA ILE A 90 -6.44 6.30 -1.41
C ILE A 90 -6.53 6.97 -2.77
N LEU A 91 -6.83 6.21 -3.83
CA LEU A 91 -6.99 6.76 -5.17
C LEU A 91 -8.17 7.75 -5.24
N LEU A 92 -9.28 7.44 -4.57
CA LEU A 92 -10.42 8.33 -4.41
C LEU A 92 -10.03 9.59 -3.63
N GLY A 93 -9.30 9.46 -2.53
CA GLY A 93 -8.82 10.61 -1.76
C GLY A 93 -7.97 11.59 -2.59
N ILE A 94 -7.02 11.05 -3.38
CA ILE A 94 -6.20 11.86 -4.30
C ILE A 94 -7.06 12.53 -5.38
N ALA A 95 -8.02 11.80 -5.96
CA ALA A 95 -8.92 12.34 -6.97
C ALA A 95 -9.79 13.47 -6.40
N GLN A 96 -10.42 13.25 -5.25
CA GLN A 96 -11.24 14.24 -4.54
C GLN A 96 -10.43 15.50 -4.21
N GLN A 97 -9.22 15.35 -3.65
CA GLN A 97 -8.34 16.49 -3.35
C GLN A 97 -7.95 17.27 -4.62
N THR A 98 -7.70 16.56 -5.72
CA THR A 98 -7.38 17.17 -7.02
C THR A 98 -8.55 17.97 -7.56
N LEU A 99 -9.76 17.40 -7.55
CA LEU A 99 -11.00 18.05 -7.97
C LEU A 99 -11.31 19.27 -7.11
N ARG A 100 -11.14 19.18 -5.78
CA ARG A 100 -11.32 20.29 -4.85
C ARG A 100 -10.34 21.43 -5.12
N ARG A 101 -9.04 21.12 -5.30
CA ARG A 101 -8.00 22.13 -5.61
C ARG A 101 -8.24 22.82 -6.95
N LYS A 102 -8.84 22.11 -7.90
CA LYS A 102 -9.24 22.66 -9.21
C LYS A 102 -10.62 23.31 -9.21
N ALA A 103 -11.29 23.36 -8.04
CA ALA A 103 -12.63 23.88 -7.86
C ALA A 103 -13.65 23.29 -8.86
N PHE A 104 -13.51 22.00 -9.18
CA PHE A 104 -14.47 21.31 -10.02
C PHE A 104 -15.71 20.95 -9.22
N GLU A 105 -16.88 21.40 -9.68
CA GLU A 105 -18.16 21.23 -8.97
C GLU A 105 -19.28 20.69 -9.87
N ASP A 106 -19.00 20.49 -11.15
CA ASP A 106 -20.01 20.21 -12.19
C ASP A 106 -20.45 18.73 -12.22
N PHE A 107 -20.58 18.11 -11.05
CA PHE A 107 -20.95 16.71 -10.86
C PHE A 107 -22.39 16.40 -11.30
N SER A 108 -23.30 17.37 -11.15
CA SER A 108 -24.69 17.23 -11.62
C SER A 108 -24.75 17.13 -13.15
N SER A 109 -23.90 17.89 -13.84
CA SER A 109 -23.78 17.88 -15.30
C SER A 109 -23.27 16.52 -15.79
N LEU A 110 -22.23 15.96 -15.14
CA LEU A 110 -21.75 14.61 -15.38
C LEU A 110 -22.84 13.55 -15.16
N MET A 111 -23.58 13.65 -14.05
CA MET A 111 -24.65 12.72 -13.72
C MET A 111 -25.75 12.73 -14.79
N ASN A 112 -26.14 13.92 -15.24
CA ASN A 112 -27.15 14.08 -16.28
C ASN A 112 -26.70 13.51 -17.61
N ALA A 113 -25.44 13.71 -18.00
CA ALA A 113 -24.89 13.12 -19.22
C ALA A 113 -24.89 11.58 -19.17
N CYS A 114 -24.56 10.97 -18.03
CA CYS A 114 -24.67 9.53 -17.85
C CYS A 114 -26.13 9.05 -18.00
N ARG A 115 -27.07 9.71 -17.32
CA ARG A 115 -28.51 9.36 -17.40
C ARG A 115 -29.11 9.52 -18.80
N GLN A 116 -28.62 10.48 -19.59
CA GLN A 116 -29.04 10.66 -20.98
C GLN A 116 -28.54 9.51 -21.88
N GLN A 117 -27.36 8.98 -21.60
CA GLN A 117 -26.78 7.88 -22.36
C GLN A 117 -27.32 6.51 -21.91
N ASP A 118 -27.73 6.36 -20.66
CA ASP A 118 -28.39 5.18 -20.10
C ASP A 118 -29.92 5.21 -20.32
N ALA A 119 -30.34 5.04 -21.58
CA ALA A 119 -31.75 5.09 -21.97
C ALA A 119 -32.62 4.05 -21.22
N ASP A 120 -32.04 2.90 -20.91
CA ASP A 120 -32.68 1.78 -20.23
C ASP A 120 -32.74 1.96 -18.70
N LYS A 121 -32.13 3.03 -18.17
CA LYS A 121 -32.09 3.37 -16.72
C LYS A 121 -31.55 2.24 -15.87
N THR A 122 -30.53 1.55 -16.38
CA THR A 122 -29.88 0.44 -15.68
C THR A 122 -29.05 0.90 -14.48
N GLY A 123 -28.61 2.16 -14.48
CA GLY A 123 -27.65 2.67 -13.49
C GLY A 123 -26.20 2.23 -13.76
N GLU A 124 -25.97 1.46 -14.84
CA GLU A 124 -24.69 0.90 -15.21
C GLU A 124 -24.26 1.37 -16.61
N MET A 125 -22.96 1.54 -16.82
CA MET A 125 -22.44 1.97 -18.10
C MET A 125 -21.03 1.43 -18.36
N ASP A 126 -20.72 1.17 -19.63
CA ASP A 126 -19.38 0.77 -20.05
C ASP A 126 -18.32 1.81 -19.65
N ARG A 127 -17.15 1.34 -19.24
CA ARG A 127 -16.02 2.17 -18.80
C ARG A 127 -15.61 3.22 -19.83
N HIS A 128 -15.63 2.90 -21.12
CA HIS A 128 -15.19 3.82 -22.17
C HIS A 128 -16.23 4.92 -22.39
N ALA A 129 -17.51 4.61 -22.18
CA ALA A 129 -18.58 5.59 -22.21
C ALA A 129 -18.47 6.61 -21.07
N ILE A 130 -18.33 6.14 -19.81
CA ILE A 130 -18.14 7.04 -18.66
C ILE A 130 -16.90 7.91 -18.86
N ARG A 131 -15.79 7.31 -19.32
CA ARG A 131 -14.56 8.05 -19.63
C ARG A 131 -14.75 9.16 -20.66
N ARG A 132 -15.48 8.90 -21.75
CA ARG A 132 -15.80 9.93 -22.75
C ARG A 132 -16.60 11.07 -22.14
N ILE A 133 -17.58 10.77 -21.29
CA ILE A 133 -18.36 11.78 -20.56
C ILE A 133 -17.44 12.62 -19.66
N CYS A 134 -16.58 11.99 -18.86
CA CYS A 134 -15.63 12.70 -17.99
C CYS A 134 -14.73 13.67 -18.78
N LEU A 135 -14.21 13.24 -19.94
CA LEU A 135 -13.38 14.09 -20.80
C LEU A 135 -14.18 15.23 -21.44
N ALA A 136 -15.41 14.97 -21.89
CA ALA A 136 -16.29 15.98 -22.48
C ALA A 136 -16.68 17.09 -21.49
N HIS A 137 -16.79 16.75 -20.20
CA HIS A 137 -17.06 17.69 -19.12
C HIS A 137 -15.79 18.29 -18.48
N HIS A 138 -14.63 18.12 -19.11
CA HIS A 138 -13.36 18.66 -18.64
C HIS A 138 -13.02 18.29 -17.18
N LEU A 139 -13.38 17.07 -16.75
CA LEU A 139 -13.06 16.57 -15.42
C LEU A 139 -11.54 16.67 -15.20
N PRO A 140 -11.04 17.47 -14.24
CA PRO A 140 -9.62 17.77 -14.13
C PRO A 140 -8.86 16.68 -13.38
N LEU A 141 -8.97 15.45 -13.86
CA LEU A 141 -8.21 14.28 -13.40
C LEU A 141 -7.31 13.78 -14.53
N PRO A 142 -6.09 13.31 -14.20
CA PRO A 142 -5.24 12.60 -15.16
C PRO A 142 -5.94 11.35 -15.69
N ASP A 143 -5.67 11.05 -16.95
CA ASP A 143 -6.30 9.96 -17.67
C ASP A 143 -6.00 8.57 -17.08
N ASP A 144 -4.76 8.35 -16.63
CA ASP A 144 -4.32 7.13 -15.95
C ASP A 144 -5.01 6.94 -14.59
N MET A 145 -5.28 8.04 -13.88
CA MET A 145 -5.99 8.01 -12.60
C MET A 145 -7.45 7.62 -12.81
N LEU A 146 -8.09 8.21 -13.82
CA LEU A 146 -9.46 7.88 -14.21
C LEU A 146 -9.57 6.40 -14.62
N ASN A 147 -8.63 5.89 -15.42
CA ASN A 147 -8.56 4.48 -15.77
C ASN A 147 -8.38 3.57 -14.56
N SER A 148 -7.52 3.95 -13.62
CA SER A 148 -7.25 3.17 -12.42
C SER A 148 -8.48 3.09 -11.52
N LEU A 149 -9.19 4.21 -11.32
CA LEU A 149 -10.46 4.25 -10.58
C LEU A 149 -11.50 3.33 -11.23
N MET A 150 -11.65 3.42 -12.55
CA MET A 150 -12.59 2.57 -13.30
C MET A 150 -12.23 1.09 -13.21
N ASN A 151 -10.94 0.73 -13.27
CA ASN A 151 -10.50 -0.66 -13.11
C ASN A 151 -10.85 -1.24 -11.73
N CYS A 152 -10.82 -0.40 -10.68
CA CYS A 152 -11.19 -0.83 -9.33
C CYS A 152 -12.70 -0.96 -9.14
N LEU A 153 -13.51 -0.26 -9.95
CA LEU A 153 -14.96 -0.15 -9.77
C LEU A 153 -15.77 -0.95 -10.81
N VAL A 154 -15.11 -1.54 -11.80
CA VAL A 154 -15.76 -2.31 -12.85
C VAL A 154 -16.25 -3.65 -12.32
N ASN A 155 -17.48 -4.02 -12.65
CA ASN A 155 -18.05 -5.31 -12.30
C ASN A 155 -17.60 -6.43 -13.26
N GLN A 156 -18.06 -7.65 -13.01
CA GLN A 156 -17.73 -8.84 -13.82
C GLN A 156 -18.18 -8.71 -15.29
N ASN A 157 -19.14 -7.84 -15.58
CA ASN A 157 -19.68 -7.60 -16.92
C ASN A 157 -19.00 -6.41 -17.64
N ASN A 158 -17.88 -5.91 -17.11
CA ASN A 158 -17.18 -4.73 -17.61
C ASN A 158 -18.01 -3.42 -17.54
N LEU A 159 -18.99 -3.36 -16.63
CA LEU A 159 -19.85 -2.19 -16.42
C LEU A 159 -19.53 -1.53 -15.08
N ILE A 160 -19.81 -0.22 -14.99
CA ILE A 160 -19.60 0.59 -13.79
C ILE A 160 -20.92 1.23 -13.39
N GLN A 161 -21.24 1.16 -12.10
CA GLN A 161 -22.35 1.90 -11.50
C GLN A 161 -22.02 3.39 -11.48
N TYR A 162 -22.47 4.13 -12.51
CA TYR A 162 -22.02 5.50 -12.75
C TYR A 162 -22.46 6.47 -11.65
N GLU A 163 -23.61 6.22 -11.02
CA GLU A 163 -24.07 7.06 -9.92
C GLU A 163 -23.15 6.95 -8.70
N GLN A 164 -22.75 5.73 -8.34
CA GLN A 164 -21.79 5.49 -7.27
C GLN A 164 -20.43 6.11 -7.59
N PHE A 165 -19.93 5.92 -8.82
CA PHE A 165 -18.67 6.49 -9.27
C PHE A 165 -18.63 8.02 -9.15
N ILE A 166 -19.66 8.71 -9.66
CA ILE A 166 -19.73 10.19 -9.60
C ILE A 166 -19.88 10.67 -8.15
N ASN A 167 -20.72 10.00 -7.35
CA ASN A 167 -20.91 10.35 -5.94
C ASN A 167 -19.63 10.18 -5.12
N GLN A 168 -18.83 9.14 -5.40
CA GLN A 168 -17.53 8.93 -4.76
C GLN A 168 -16.49 9.99 -5.17
N LEU A 169 -16.55 10.53 -6.39
CA LEU A 169 -15.69 11.64 -6.81
C LEU A 169 -16.11 13.00 -6.22
N ASN A 170 -17.38 13.15 -5.87
CA ASN A 170 -17.92 14.41 -5.37
C ASN A 170 -17.39 14.70 -3.96
N TRP A 171 -16.30 15.48 -3.92
CA TRP A 171 -15.64 15.89 -2.68
C TRP A 171 -16.54 16.74 -1.75
N LYS A 172 -17.68 17.27 -2.22
CA LYS A 172 -18.66 17.95 -1.37
C LYS A 172 -19.54 16.98 -0.57
N ASN A 173 -19.65 15.73 -1.00
CA ASN A 173 -20.45 14.71 -0.30
C ASN A 173 -19.71 14.10 0.91
N TYR A 174 -18.42 14.42 1.09
CA TYR A 174 -17.59 13.86 2.15
C TYR A 174 -17.12 14.97 3.09
N GLU A 175 -17.66 14.97 4.32
CA GLU A 175 -17.04 15.70 5.43
C GLU A 175 -15.72 15.01 5.76
N ILE A 176 -14.62 15.72 5.56
CA ILE A 176 -13.27 15.22 5.81
C ILE A 176 -13.12 14.92 7.30
N LYS A 177 -13.08 13.64 7.69
CA LYS A 177 -12.50 13.25 8.97
C LYS A 177 -10.98 13.37 8.84
N GLU A 178 -10.38 14.29 9.58
CA GLU A 178 -8.93 14.58 9.61
C GLU A 178 -8.02 13.35 9.73
N LEU A 179 -8.49 12.23 10.30
CA LEU A 179 -7.72 10.99 10.42
C LEU A 179 -7.39 10.30 9.08
N SER A 180 -8.21 10.40 8.04
CA SER A 180 -7.93 9.73 6.75
C SER A 180 -6.92 10.48 5.89
N ILE A 181 -6.72 11.78 6.17
CA ILE A 181 -5.74 12.61 5.45
C ILE A 181 -4.32 12.20 5.80
N GLN A 182 -3.99 11.93 7.07
CA GLN A 182 -2.62 11.56 7.44
C GLN A 182 -2.19 10.23 6.79
N GLN A 183 -3.03 9.20 6.84
CA GLN A 183 -2.74 7.92 6.17
C GLN A 183 -2.62 8.07 4.65
N SER A 184 -3.43 8.94 4.05
CA SER A 184 -3.35 9.25 2.62
C SER A 184 -2.08 10.05 2.28
N LEU A 185 -1.70 11.03 3.10
CA LEU A 185 -0.50 11.86 2.92
C LEU A 185 0.78 11.05 3.15
N ASP A 186 0.82 10.18 4.15
CA ASP A 186 1.94 9.27 4.41
C ASP A 186 2.12 8.27 3.25
N TYR A 187 1.01 7.81 2.66
CA TYR A 187 1.05 7.00 1.44
C TYR A 187 1.53 7.81 0.23
N ILE A 188 1.08 9.07 0.09
CA ILE A 188 1.50 10.00 -0.97
C ILE A 188 2.98 10.40 -0.83
N GLU A 189 3.53 10.55 0.38
CA GLU A 189 4.95 10.84 0.61
C GLU A 189 5.85 9.65 0.29
N ASN A 190 5.36 8.42 0.54
CA ASN A 190 6.08 7.19 0.22
C ASN A 190 5.99 6.79 -1.26
N MET A 191 4.99 7.29 -1.98
CA MET A 191 4.98 7.25 -3.43
C MET A 191 5.72 8.49 -3.96
N ASN A 192 6.62 8.33 -4.95
CA ASN A 192 7.27 9.49 -5.58
C ASN A 192 6.28 10.17 -6.53
N ILE A 193 5.25 10.80 -5.97
CA ILE A 193 4.11 11.38 -6.68
C ILE A 193 4.47 12.80 -7.14
N ASP A 194 5.29 12.86 -8.19
CA ASP A 194 5.47 14.07 -8.99
C ASP A 194 4.28 14.21 -9.98
N TRP A 195 3.04 14.26 -9.49
CA TRP A 195 1.85 14.46 -10.34
C TRP A 195 1.70 15.88 -10.88
N LEU A 196 2.55 16.81 -10.46
CA LEU A 196 2.52 18.19 -10.92
C LEU A 196 3.51 18.37 -12.07
N PRO A 197 3.06 18.66 -13.30
CA PRO A 197 3.89 19.38 -14.24
C PRO A 197 4.15 20.75 -13.59
N ILE A 198 5.39 20.97 -13.13
CA ILE A 198 5.79 22.21 -12.45
C ILE A 198 5.73 23.39 -13.44
N SER A 199 5.67 23.10 -14.75
CA SER A 199 5.54 24.09 -15.82
C SER A 199 4.54 23.67 -16.90
N LYS A 200 3.89 24.65 -17.55
CA LYS A 200 3.10 24.42 -18.77
C LYS A 200 4.00 23.82 -19.85
N GLY A 201 3.74 22.58 -20.25
CA GLY A 201 4.45 21.88 -21.33
C GLY A 201 5.13 20.57 -20.92
N ASP A 202 5.20 20.27 -19.62
CA ASP A 202 5.79 19.00 -19.17
C ASP A 202 4.81 17.82 -19.34
N MET A 203 5.35 16.69 -19.83
CA MET A 203 4.62 15.44 -19.97
C MET A 203 4.30 14.88 -18.57
N PRO A 204 3.06 14.43 -18.29
CA PRO A 204 2.75 13.81 -17.01
C PRO A 204 3.67 12.61 -16.78
N LYS A 205 4.43 12.60 -15.67
CA LYS A 205 5.15 11.40 -15.26
C LYS A 205 4.09 10.36 -14.87
N SER A 206 4.06 9.23 -15.58
CA SER A 206 3.24 8.07 -15.25
C SER A 206 3.49 7.60 -13.82
N ILE A 207 2.58 6.80 -13.25
CA ILE A 207 2.76 6.10 -11.96
C ILE A 207 3.94 5.14 -12.08
N HIS A 208 5.15 5.65 -11.95
CA HIS A 208 6.30 4.84 -11.62
C HIS A 208 6.42 4.90 -10.11
N LEU A 209 5.90 3.86 -9.44
CA LEU A 209 6.36 3.50 -8.10
C LEU A 209 7.89 3.51 -8.15
N SER A 210 8.50 4.53 -7.55
CA SER A 210 9.94 4.61 -7.49
C SER A 210 10.42 3.37 -6.73
N LYS A 211 11.33 2.63 -7.33
CA LYS A 211 11.96 1.46 -6.71
C LYS A 211 12.96 1.88 -5.64
N LYS A 212 12.60 2.80 -4.75
CA LYS A 212 13.29 2.98 -3.48
C LYS A 212 12.50 2.23 -2.45
N SER A 213 12.82 0.95 -2.32
CA SER A 213 12.41 0.10 -1.21
C SER A 213 12.96 0.67 0.10
N LYS A 214 12.28 1.68 0.65
CA LYS A 214 12.33 1.96 2.08
C LYS A 214 11.32 1.01 2.71
N ILE A 215 11.83 -0.11 3.21
CA ILE A 215 11.01 -1.03 3.99
C ILE A 215 10.87 -0.37 5.35
N ASP A 216 9.72 0.27 5.58
CA ASP A 216 9.49 1.00 6.83
C ASP A 216 8.85 0.09 7.90
N LYS A 217 8.30 -1.06 7.50
CA LYS A 217 7.63 -2.01 8.41
C LYS A 217 8.05 -3.45 8.12
N ILE A 218 8.29 -4.20 9.19
CA ILE A 218 8.74 -5.60 9.16
C ILE A 218 7.69 -6.45 9.87
N ASN A 219 7.27 -7.54 9.24
CA ASN A 219 6.33 -8.50 9.82
C ASN A 219 7.06 -9.36 10.87
N TYR A 220 7.02 -8.92 12.13
CA TYR A 220 7.70 -9.62 13.22
C TYR A 220 7.01 -10.94 13.57
N LYS A 221 5.68 -11.04 13.38
CA LYS A 221 4.92 -12.26 13.67
C LYS A 221 5.44 -13.42 12.80
N GLN A 222 5.62 -13.17 11.50
CA GLN A 222 6.20 -14.16 10.59
C GLN A 222 7.68 -14.45 10.90
N LEU A 223 8.48 -13.41 11.18
CA LEU A 223 9.88 -13.59 11.55
C LEU A 223 10.03 -14.52 12.77
N ILE A 224 9.26 -14.27 13.84
CA ILE A 224 9.33 -15.06 15.07
C ILE A 224 8.79 -16.48 14.85
N ASN A 225 7.69 -16.65 14.09
CA ASN A 225 7.19 -17.98 13.74
C ASN A 225 8.26 -18.81 13.01
N ASP A 226 8.96 -18.20 12.05
CA ASP A 226 10.02 -18.85 11.29
C ASP A 226 11.25 -19.17 12.16
N LEU A 227 11.60 -18.29 13.09
CA LEU A 227 12.71 -18.50 14.03
C LEU A 227 12.48 -19.67 14.99
N PHE A 228 11.23 -19.88 15.43
CA PHE A 228 10.87 -20.97 16.36
C PHE A 228 10.22 -22.17 15.69
N MET A 229 10.01 -22.11 14.36
CA MET A 229 9.32 -23.12 13.56
C MET A 229 7.95 -23.51 14.14
N LYS A 230 7.19 -22.53 14.65
CA LYS A 230 5.87 -22.72 15.28
C LYS A 230 4.98 -21.53 14.99
N ASP A 231 3.68 -21.78 14.86
CA ASP A 231 2.68 -20.72 14.80
C ASP A 231 2.38 -20.20 16.20
N LEU A 232 3.09 -19.15 16.61
CA LEU A 232 3.03 -18.58 17.97
C LEU A 232 1.98 -17.48 18.11
N PHE A 233 1.57 -16.88 16.99
CA PHE A 233 0.62 -15.76 16.95
C PHE A 233 -0.73 -16.14 16.34
N HIS A 234 -1.00 -17.43 16.14
CA HIS A 234 -2.35 -17.93 15.87
C HIS A 234 -2.98 -18.44 17.16
N SER A 235 -3.91 -17.67 17.71
CA SER A 235 -4.88 -18.14 18.71
C SER A 235 -6.30 -17.77 18.25
N SER A 236 -7.09 -18.84 18.11
CA SER A 236 -8.54 -18.98 17.99
C SER A 236 -9.38 -17.85 17.36
N ILE A 237 -9.86 -18.11 16.14
CA ILE A 237 -11.26 -17.80 15.82
C ILE A 237 -12.08 -18.85 16.58
N ASP A 238 -12.60 -18.46 17.75
CA ASP A 238 -13.85 -18.99 18.30
C ASP A 238 -14.85 -17.83 18.39
#